data_AF-A0A3D5U6M0-F1
#
_entry.id   AF-A0A3D5U6M0-F1
#
_cell.length_a   1.000
_cell.length_b   1.000
_cell.length_c   1.000
_cell.angle_alpha   90.00
_cell.angle_beta   90.00
_cell.angle_gamma   90.00
#
_symmetry.space_group_name_H-M   'P 1'
#
loop_
_entity.id
_entity.type
_entity.pdbx_description
1 polymer ?
#
loop_
_entity_poly.entity_id
_entity_poly.type
_entity_poly.pdbx_seq_one_letter_code
_entity_poly.pdbx_strand_id
1 'polypeptide(L)'
;GGQMAPTTLPEMKTTTSPYGRKTDDIGFPIRVCELLDSLVAPYYIERVSLLSPADILKAKKAVSKAIQYNKEGRGFTFVEFISTCPTNWGMDPI
;
A
#
# COMPACT_ATOMS: atom_id res chain seq x y z
N GLY A 1 -9.78 -1.74 14.63
CA GLY A 1 -11.24 -1.65 14.53
C GLY A 1 -11.77 -1.70 13.10
N GLY A 2 -10.92 -1.96 12.09
CA GLY A 2 -11.43 -2.53 10.84
C GLY A 2 -12.28 -1.68 9.94
N GLN A 3 -12.22 -0.36 10.06
CA GLN A 3 -13.04 0.54 9.24
C GLN A 3 -12.54 0.60 7.80
N MET A 4 -13.42 1.00 6.87
CA MET A 4 -13.03 1.22 5.48
C MET A 4 -11.90 2.26 5.38
N ALA A 5 -10.86 1.90 4.64
CA ALA A 5 -9.75 2.78 4.30
C ALA A 5 -9.87 3.27 2.84
N PRO A 6 -9.21 4.38 2.47
CA PRO A 6 -9.19 4.85 1.09
C PRO A 6 -8.63 3.84 0.09
N THR A 7 -7.80 2.91 0.56
CA THR A 7 -7.17 1.82 -0.21
C THR A 7 -7.93 0.48 -0.10
N THR A 8 -9.04 0.41 0.65
CA THR A 8 -9.88 -0.79 0.73
C THR A 8 -10.35 -1.18 -0.67
N LEU A 9 -10.13 -2.45 -1.04
CA LEU A 9 -10.44 -2.99 -2.36
C LEU A 9 -11.95 -3.07 -2.62
N PRO A 10 -12.40 -3.09 -3.89
CA PRO A 10 -13.79 -3.36 -4.24
C PRO A 10 -14.25 -4.68 -3.59
N GLU A 11 -15.51 -4.72 -3.15
CA GLU A 11 -16.13 -5.88 -2.48
C GLU A 11 -15.51 -6.27 -1.12
N MET A 12 -14.41 -5.63 -0.69
CA MET A 12 -13.77 -5.93 0.60
C MET A 12 -14.66 -5.45 1.76
N LYS A 13 -15.04 -6.38 2.62
CA LYS A 13 -15.86 -6.12 3.81
C LYS A 13 -15.02 -5.48 4.92
N THR A 14 -15.61 -4.48 5.57
CA THR A 14 -15.01 -3.77 6.70
C THR A 14 -16.09 -3.51 7.76
N THR A 15 -15.72 -3.04 8.94
CA THR A 15 -16.67 -2.76 10.03
C THR A 15 -17.72 -1.71 9.65
N THR A 16 -17.35 -0.68 8.87
CA THR A 16 -18.29 0.32 8.32
C THR A 16 -18.87 -0.05 6.95
N SER A 17 -18.39 -1.12 6.31
CA SER A 17 -18.93 -1.62 5.04
C SER A 17 -19.16 -3.13 5.07
N PRO A 18 -20.19 -3.60 5.80
CA PRO A 18 -20.46 -5.02 5.96
C PRO A 18 -20.81 -5.73 4.65
N TYR A 19 -21.29 -4.97 3.65
CA TYR A 19 -21.62 -5.45 2.32
C TYR A 19 -20.52 -5.20 1.28
N GLY A 20 -19.31 -4.82 1.71
CA GLY A 20 -18.19 -4.54 0.82
C GLY A 20 -18.11 -3.07 0.37
N ARG A 21 -16.96 -2.68 -0.21
CA ARG A 21 -16.82 -1.38 -0.89
C ARG A 21 -17.52 -1.42 -2.24
N LYS A 22 -18.56 -0.59 -2.38
CA LYS A 22 -19.23 -0.35 -3.65
C LYS A 22 -18.57 0.82 -4.40
N THR A 23 -18.02 0.55 -5.58
CA THR A 23 -17.25 1.55 -6.34
C THR A 23 -18.10 2.57 -7.07
N ASP A 24 -19.39 2.30 -7.27
CA ASP A 24 -20.39 3.23 -7.81
C ASP A 24 -20.82 4.30 -6.80
N ASP A 25 -20.78 4.00 -5.51
CA ASP A 25 -21.12 4.92 -4.42
C ASP A 25 -19.88 5.66 -3.88
N ILE A 26 -18.82 4.92 -3.51
CA ILE A 26 -17.65 5.46 -2.78
C ILE A 26 -16.42 5.60 -3.71
N GLY A 27 -16.55 5.26 -4.99
CA GLY A 27 -15.46 5.31 -5.96
C GLY A 27 -14.45 4.15 -5.82
N PHE A 28 -13.42 4.17 -6.66
CA PHE A 28 -12.34 3.17 -6.66
C PHE A 28 -11.28 3.45 -5.57
N PRO A 29 -10.54 2.42 -5.12
CA PRO A 29 -9.46 2.60 -4.14
C PRO A 29 -8.38 3.55 -4.66
N ILE A 30 -7.83 4.37 -3.76
CA ILE A 30 -6.76 5.29 -4.13
C ILE A 30 -5.48 4.49 -4.41
N ARG A 31 -4.95 4.66 -5.62
CA ARG A 31 -3.68 4.10 -6.06
C ARG A 31 -2.55 5.08 -5.69
N VAL A 32 -2.02 4.97 -4.46
CA VAL A 32 -1.14 6.00 -3.87
C VAL A 32 0.16 6.19 -4.66
N CYS A 33 0.82 5.12 -5.09
CA CYS A 33 2.01 5.22 -5.93
C CYS A 33 1.73 6.01 -7.21
N GLU A 34 0.64 5.70 -7.91
CA GLU A 34 0.23 6.33 -9.16
C GLU A 34 -0.21 7.78 -8.95
N LEU A 35 -0.86 8.07 -7.82
CA LEU A 35 -1.17 9.45 -7.42
C LEU A 35 0.12 10.26 -7.21
N LEU A 36 1.09 9.71 -6.47
CA LEU A 36 2.35 10.40 -6.19
C LEU A 36 3.25 10.52 -7.43
N ASP A 37 3.16 9.58 -8.37
CA ASP A 37 3.88 9.62 -9.65
C ASP A 37 3.43 10.80 -10.54
N SER A 38 2.20 11.28 -10.34
CA SER A 38 1.68 12.46 -11.04
C SER A 38 2.24 13.80 -10.54
N LEU A 39 3.01 13.82 -9.44
CA LEU A 39 3.61 15.04 -8.89
C LEU A 39 4.79 15.53 -9.75
N VAL A 40 5.20 16.79 -9.55
CA VAL A 40 6.22 17.46 -10.39
C VAL A 40 7.60 16.78 -10.32
N ALA A 41 7.99 16.23 -9.17
CA ALA A 41 9.34 15.68 -8.98
C ALA A 41 9.44 14.52 -7.97
N PRO A 42 8.67 13.43 -8.13
CA PRO A 42 8.99 12.18 -7.44
C PRO A 42 10.27 11.59 -8.05
N TYR A 43 11.28 11.33 -7.22
CA TYR A 43 12.54 10.75 -7.71
C TYR A 43 12.49 9.21 -7.72
N TYR A 44 11.79 8.61 -6.76
CA TYR A 44 11.67 7.16 -6.67
C TYR A 44 10.38 6.77 -5.96
N ILE A 45 9.56 5.98 -6.64
CA ILE A 45 8.32 5.41 -6.11
C ILE A 45 8.36 3.91 -6.38
N GLU A 46 8.12 3.09 -5.35
CA GLU A 46 8.03 1.63 -5.51
C GLU A 46 6.93 1.04 -4.63
N ARG A 47 6.18 0.07 -5.17
CA ARG A 47 5.23 -0.75 -4.41
C ARG A 47 5.82 -2.14 -4.20
N VAL A 48 5.87 -2.60 -2.97
CA VAL A 48 6.42 -3.91 -2.58
C VAL A 48 5.42 -4.71 -1.75
N SER A 49 5.53 -6.03 -1.81
CA SER A 49 4.71 -6.97 -1.03
C SER A 49 5.51 -7.49 0.17
N LEU A 50 4.80 -7.89 1.23
CA LEU A 50 5.37 -8.60 2.39
C LEU A 50 4.79 -10.03 2.53
N LEU A 51 4.17 -10.56 1.47
CA LEU A 51 3.45 -11.84 1.51
C LEU A 51 4.33 -13.09 1.37
N SER A 52 5.60 -12.93 0.99
CA SER A 52 6.55 -14.05 0.84
C SER A 52 7.97 -13.65 1.25
N PRO A 53 8.84 -14.61 1.63
CA PRO A 53 10.25 -14.32 1.90
C PRO A 53 10.96 -13.62 0.74
N ALA A 54 10.62 -13.98 -0.51
CA ALA A 54 11.16 -13.34 -1.70
C ALA A 54 10.72 -11.87 -1.81
N ASP A 55 9.46 -11.57 -1.48
CA ASP A 55 8.97 -10.18 -1.50
C ASP A 55 9.55 -9.36 -0.35
N ILE A 56 9.76 -9.95 0.83
CA ILE A 56 10.47 -9.28 1.95
C ILE A 56 11.89 -8.88 1.53
N LEU A 57 12.59 -9.72 0.76
CA LEU A 57 13.91 -9.36 0.21
C LEU A 57 13.84 -8.20 -0.78
N LYS A 58 12.79 -8.13 -1.62
CA LYS A 58 12.55 -6.98 -2.51
C LYS A 58 12.25 -5.71 -1.70
N ALA A 59 11.40 -5.82 -0.69
CA ALA A 59 11.04 -4.73 0.21
C ALA A 59 12.28 -4.14 0.91
N LYS A 60 13.17 -5.00 1.41
CA LYS A 60 14.45 -4.57 2.00
C LYS A 60 15.31 -3.79 1.01
N LYS A 61 15.42 -4.27 -0.24
CA LYS A 61 16.18 -3.58 -1.31
C LYS A 61 15.56 -2.21 -1.64
N ALA A 62 14.23 -2.14 -1.74
CA ALA A 62 13.52 -0.90 -2.01
C ALA A 62 13.78 0.16 -0.93
N VAL A 63 13.72 -0.23 0.35
CA VAL A 63 14.06 0.67 1.48
C VAL A 63 15.50 1.15 1.41
N SER A 64 16.46 0.24 1.19
CA SER A 64 17.88 0.61 1.08
C SER A 64 18.11 1.62 -0.05
N LYS A 65 17.46 1.42 -1.21
CA LYS A 65 17.54 2.32 -2.36
C LYS A 65 16.90 3.68 -2.06
N ALA A 66 15.71 3.71 -1.46
CA ALA A 66 15.05 4.95 -1.07
C ALA A 66 15.92 5.78 -0.11
N ILE A 67 16.47 5.14 0.93
CA ILE A 67 17.35 5.82 1.91
C ILE A 67 18.62 6.32 1.24
N GLN A 68 19.23 5.54 0.35
CA GLN A 68 20.40 5.98 -0.42
C GLN A 68 20.09 7.24 -1.23
N TYR A 69 18.97 7.27 -1.94
CA TYR A 69 18.58 8.44 -2.74
C TYR A 69 18.26 9.68 -1.89
N ASN A 70 17.66 9.50 -0.72
CA ASN A 70 17.49 10.60 0.24
C ASN A 70 18.83 11.15 0.71
N LYS A 71 19.79 10.28 1.09
CA LYS A 71 21.13 10.70 1.53
C LYS A 71 21.89 11.47 0.45
N GLU A 72 21.71 11.08 -0.80
CA GLU A 72 22.33 11.73 -1.95
C GLU A 72 21.59 13.00 -2.41
N GLY A 73 20.51 13.41 -1.71
CA GLY A 73 19.78 14.64 -2.00
C GLY A 73 19.00 14.60 -3.32
N ARG A 74 18.66 13.41 -3.83
CA ARG A 74 18.09 13.23 -5.17
C ARG A 74 16.63 13.66 -5.30
N GLY A 75 15.94 13.87 -4.18
CA GLY A 75 14.56 14.32 -4.14
C GLY A 75 13.64 13.36 -3.38
N PHE A 76 12.33 13.51 -3.59
CA PHE A 76 11.31 12.77 -2.87
C PHE A 76 11.32 11.28 -3.24
N THR A 77 11.30 10.41 -2.23
CA THR A 77 11.15 8.97 -2.41
C THR A 77 9.97 8.43 -1.63
N PHE A 78 9.25 7.45 -2.18
CA PHE A 78 8.13 6.79 -1.52
C PHE A 78 8.17 5.28 -1.74
N VAL A 79 7.87 4.50 -0.70
CA VAL A 79 7.76 3.04 -0.79
C VAL A 79 6.44 2.61 -0.16
N GLU A 80 5.54 2.04 -0.96
CA GLU A 80 4.26 1.47 -0.50
C GLU A 80 4.42 -0.01 -0.18
N PHE A 81 4.04 -0.41 1.03
CA PHE A 81 4.11 -1.80 1.48
C PHE A 81 2.72 -2.43 1.52
N ILE A 82 2.55 -3.51 0.77
CA ILE A 82 1.37 -4.36 0.84
C ILE A 82 1.60 -5.41 1.92
N SER A 83 0.85 -5.30 3.00
CA SER A 83 0.91 -6.20 4.15
C SER A 83 -0.48 -6.74 4.51
N THR A 84 -0.50 -7.91 5.16
CA THR A 84 -1.72 -8.43 5.78
C THR A 84 -1.90 -7.80 7.16
N CYS A 85 -3.15 -7.50 7.54
CA CYS A 85 -3.51 -7.06 8.88
C CYS A 85 -4.29 -8.19 9.58
N PRO A 86 -3.61 -9.09 10.31
CA PRO A 86 -4.24 -10.33 10.79
C PRO A 86 -5.41 -10.07 11.75
N THR A 87 -5.37 -8.96 12.50
CA THR A 87 -6.37 -8.61 13.51
C THR A 87 -7.78 -8.41 12.95
N ASN A 88 -7.92 -8.07 11.67
CA ASN A 88 -9.21 -7.64 11.11
C ASN A 88 -9.64 -8.38 9.85
N TRP A 89 -8.95 -9.48 9.52
CA TRP A 89 -9.27 -10.26 8.32
C TRP A 89 -10.23 -11.43 8.60
N GLY A 90 -10.48 -11.76 9.88
CA GLY A 90 -11.41 -12.84 10.25
C GLY A 90 -11.04 -14.20 9.65
N MET A 91 -9.76 -14.38 9.29
CA MET A 91 -9.22 -15.63 8.79
C MET A 91 -8.55 -16.37 9.95
N ASP A 92 -8.81 -17.67 10.04
CA ASP A 92 -8.07 -18.52 10.96
C ASP A 92 -6.58 -18.53 10.57
N PRO A 93 -5.65 -18.45 11.54
CA PRO A 93 -4.24 -18.60 11.25
C PRO A 93 -3.99 -19.98 10.65
N ILE A 94 -3.22 -20.01 9.55
CA ILE A 94 -2.73 -21.24 8.91
C ILE A 94 -1.37 -21.59 9.50
#